data_AF-A0A2M7FG53-F1
#
_entry.id   AF-A0A2M7FG53-F1
#
_cell.length_a   1.000
_cell.length_b   1.000
_cell.length_c   1.000
_cell.angle_alpha   90.00
_cell.angle_beta   90.00
_cell.angle_gamma   90.00
#
_symmetry.space_group_name_H-M   'P 1'
#
loop_
_entity.id
_entity.type
_entity.pdbx_description
1 polymer ?
#
loop_
_entity_poly.entity_id
_entity_poly.type
_entity_poly.pdbx_seq_one_letter_code
_entity_poly.pdbx_strand_id
1 'polypeptide(L)'
;MKKSLDLVFLWHMHQPDYRNYSSGDFVLPWVYLHAIKDYTDMAYHFEHHPKMRAVVNFVPILLDQLEDYADQFATGNIRDPLLRLLVHKNSCELSVDQREFTLDACFKSDHTKMIAPYPAYSLLWEMFQHLQKNGEPALDYLSGQYMADLLTWYHLAWCGESVRREHELVPRLMTKGMG
;
A
#
# COMPACT_ATOMS: atom_id res chain seq x y z
N MET A 1 -39.52 -3.27 -27.86
CA MET A 1 -38.12 -3.68 -28.12
C MET A 1 -37.23 -3.07 -27.05
N LYS A 2 -36.41 -3.85 -26.34
CA LYS A 2 -35.38 -3.29 -25.45
C LYS A 2 -34.30 -2.66 -26.34
N LYS A 3 -34.01 -1.37 -26.14
CA LYS A 3 -32.85 -0.72 -26.76
C LYS A 3 -31.58 -1.27 -26.11
N SER A 4 -30.64 -1.74 -26.92
CA SER A 4 -29.29 -2.08 -26.48
C SER A 4 -28.40 -0.83 -26.53
N LEU A 5 -27.40 -0.80 -25.64
CA LEU A 5 -26.32 0.18 -25.65
C LEU A 5 -25.02 -0.60 -25.89
N ASP A 6 -24.21 -0.14 -26.84
CA ASP A 6 -22.84 -0.63 -26.98
C ASP A 6 -21.94 0.12 -26.00
N LEU A 7 -21.33 -0.61 -25.08
CA LEU A 7 -20.48 -0.08 -24.01
C LEU A 7 -19.09 -0.70 -24.11
N VAL A 8 -18.06 0.15 -24.09
CA VAL A 8 -16.65 -0.28 -24.03
C VAL A 8 -16.00 0.37 -22.83
N PHE A 9 -15.50 -0.44 -21.91
CA PHE A 9 -14.61 0.03 -20.84
C PHE A 9 -13.18 0.09 -21.37
N LEU A 10 -12.50 1.21 -21.12
CA LEU A 10 -11.08 1.39 -21.40
C LEU A 10 -10.34 1.69 -20.09
N TRP A 11 -9.43 0.81 -19.71
CA TRP A 11 -8.58 0.97 -18.55
C TRP A 11 -7.15 1.24 -19.00
N HIS A 12 -6.68 2.45 -18.75
CA HIS A 12 -5.31 2.86 -19.00
C HIS A 12 -4.55 2.88 -17.67
N MET A 13 -3.73 1.85 -17.47
CA MET A 13 -2.91 1.67 -16.28
C MET A 13 -1.54 2.30 -16.52
N HIS A 14 -1.28 3.40 -15.83
CA HIS A 14 -0.03 4.16 -15.94
C HIS A 14 0.51 4.49 -14.56
N GLN A 15 1.82 4.34 -14.42
CA GLN A 15 2.62 4.94 -13.37
C GLN A 15 3.87 5.54 -14.01
N PRO A 16 4.35 6.72 -13.57
CA PRO A 16 5.71 7.18 -13.85
C PRO A 16 6.75 6.14 -13.43
N ASP A 17 7.98 6.28 -13.93
CA ASP A 17 9.11 5.52 -13.37
C ASP A 17 9.44 6.08 -11.98
N TYR A 18 9.16 5.29 -10.94
CA TYR A 18 9.48 5.66 -9.56
C TYR A 18 10.85 5.12 -9.13
N ARG A 19 11.64 4.53 -10.01
CA ARG A 19 13.00 4.09 -9.67
C ARG A 19 13.96 5.27 -9.77
N ASN A 20 14.80 5.44 -8.77
CA ASN A 20 15.92 6.35 -8.84
C ASN A 20 16.98 5.77 -9.80
N TYR A 21 17.31 6.49 -10.88
CA TYR A 21 18.26 6.02 -11.90
C TYR A 21 19.68 5.74 -11.39
N SER A 22 20.07 6.32 -10.25
CA SER A 22 21.41 6.13 -9.67
C SER A 22 21.48 4.96 -8.70
N SER A 23 20.49 4.81 -7.81
CA SER A 23 20.50 3.76 -6.78
C SER A 23 19.67 2.53 -7.15
N GLY A 24 18.72 2.66 -8.07
CA GLY A 24 17.73 1.61 -8.38
C GLY A 24 16.65 1.45 -7.31
N ASP A 25 16.68 2.24 -6.23
CA ASP A 25 15.66 2.25 -5.18
C ASP A 25 14.38 2.95 -5.66
N PHE A 26 13.23 2.50 -5.16
CA PHE A 26 11.96 3.16 -5.43
C PHE A 26 11.83 4.43 -4.58
N VAL A 27 11.43 5.53 -5.21
CA VAL A 27 11.19 6.82 -4.53
C VAL A 27 9.77 6.92 -4.00
N LEU A 28 8.82 6.20 -4.61
CA LEU A 28 7.42 6.18 -4.21
C LEU A 28 6.83 4.77 -4.33
N PRO A 29 5.98 4.35 -3.38
CA PRO A 29 5.48 2.97 -3.29
C PRO A 29 4.31 2.65 -4.23
N TRP A 30 3.97 3.56 -5.16
CA TRP A 30 2.67 3.52 -5.83
C TRP A 30 2.46 2.30 -6.72
N VAL A 31 3.51 1.79 -7.37
CA VAL A 31 3.37 0.63 -8.25
C VAL A 31 2.88 -0.60 -7.48
N TYR A 32 3.52 -0.96 -6.37
CA TYR A 32 3.08 -2.14 -5.61
C TYR A 32 1.78 -1.87 -4.84
N LEU A 33 1.56 -0.65 -4.33
CA LEU A 33 0.31 -0.31 -3.63
C LEU A 33 -0.90 -0.40 -4.55
N HIS A 34 -0.79 0.06 -5.79
CA HIS A 34 -1.83 -0.14 -6.79
C HIS A 34 -1.89 -1.60 -7.27
N ALA A 35 -0.78 -2.33 -7.28
CA ALA A 35 -0.79 -3.76 -7.60
C ALA A 35 -1.65 -4.56 -6.62
N ILE A 36 -1.46 -4.38 -5.31
CA ILE A 36 -2.25 -5.06 -4.25
C ILE A 36 -3.68 -4.52 -4.10
N LYS A 37 -4.09 -3.58 -4.96
CA LYS A 37 -5.40 -2.93 -4.94
C LYS A 37 -6.03 -2.95 -6.32
N ASP A 38 -5.83 -1.88 -7.07
CA ASP A 38 -6.57 -1.57 -8.28
C ASP A 38 -6.25 -2.56 -9.41
N TYR A 39 -5.00 -2.98 -9.58
CA TYR A 39 -4.63 -3.91 -10.66
C TYR A 39 -5.10 -5.34 -10.39
N THR A 40 -5.06 -5.78 -9.13
CA THR A 40 -5.58 -7.10 -8.76
C THR A 40 -7.12 -7.12 -8.79
N ASP A 41 -7.79 -6.09 -8.27
CA ASP A 41 -9.27 -5.99 -8.31
C ASP A 41 -9.80 -5.94 -9.75
N MET A 42 -9.07 -5.25 -10.63
CA MET A 42 -9.30 -5.21 -12.07
C MET A 42 -9.31 -6.62 -12.68
N ALA A 43 -8.26 -7.41 -12.45
CA ALA A 43 -8.15 -8.77 -12.94
C ALA A 43 -9.24 -9.69 -12.35
N TYR A 44 -9.47 -9.57 -11.04
CA TYR A 44 -10.48 -10.34 -10.31
C TYR A 44 -11.89 -10.24 -10.93
N HIS A 45 -12.29 -9.03 -11.36
CA HIS A 45 -13.59 -8.84 -12.00
C HIS A 45 -13.70 -9.55 -13.35
N PHE A 46 -12.62 -9.65 -14.15
CA PHE A 46 -12.64 -10.42 -15.40
C PHE A 46 -12.75 -11.92 -15.15
N GLU A 47 -12.04 -12.43 -14.14
CA GLU A 47 -12.07 -13.84 -13.76
C GLU A 47 -13.48 -14.26 -13.28
N HIS A 48 -14.15 -13.39 -12.52
CA HIS A 48 -15.51 -13.65 -12.01
C HIS A 48 -16.62 -13.37 -13.04
N HIS A 49 -16.33 -12.57 -14.06
CA HIS A 49 -17.29 -12.20 -15.11
C HIS A 49 -16.71 -12.46 -16.51
N PRO A 50 -16.57 -13.73 -16.93
CA PRO A 50 -15.87 -14.10 -18.18
C PRO A 50 -16.56 -13.61 -19.46
N LYS A 51 -17.78 -13.08 -19.38
CA LYS A 51 -18.50 -12.45 -20.50
C LYS A 51 -18.21 -10.94 -20.63
N MET A 52 -17.60 -10.33 -19.61
CA MET A 52 -17.23 -8.92 -19.61
C MET A 52 -16.15 -8.66 -20.66
N ARG A 53 -16.25 -7.52 -21.34
CA ARG A 53 -15.31 -7.09 -22.37
C ARG A 53 -14.82 -5.70 -22.01
N ALA A 54 -13.51 -5.51 -22.03
CA ALA A 54 -12.88 -4.21 -21.93
C ALA A 54 -11.56 -4.20 -22.70
N VAL A 55 -11.01 -3.02 -22.89
CA VAL A 55 -9.63 -2.82 -23.33
C VAL A 55 -8.82 -2.42 -22.13
N VAL A 56 -7.78 -3.20 -21.81
CA VAL A 56 -6.82 -2.88 -20.75
C VAL A 56 -5.49 -2.57 -21.41
N ASN A 57 -4.96 -1.39 -21.16
CA ASN A 57 -3.65 -0.97 -21.60
C ASN A 57 -2.77 -0.74 -20.38
N PHE A 58 -1.65 -1.46 -20.32
CA PHE A 58 -0.54 -1.17 -19.42
C PHE A 58 0.53 -0.42 -20.18
N VAL A 59 0.99 0.70 -19.62
CA VAL A 59 2.14 1.42 -20.19
C VAL A 59 3.42 0.60 -19.92
N PRO A 60 4.35 0.45 -20.90
CA PRO A 60 5.52 -0.42 -20.75
C PRO A 60 6.31 -0.18 -19.47
N ILE A 61 6.53 1.09 -19.09
CA ILE A 61 7.28 1.43 -17.88
C ILE A 61 6.63 0.97 -16.58
N LEU A 62 5.31 0.77 -16.57
CA LEU A 62 4.61 0.17 -15.43
C LEU A 62 4.90 -1.34 -15.38
N LEU A 63 4.92 -2.03 -16.53
CA LEU A 63 5.24 -3.45 -16.59
C LEU A 63 6.68 -3.72 -16.11
N ASP A 64 7.63 -2.92 -16.57
CA ASP A 64 9.03 -3.03 -16.15
C ASP A 64 9.18 -2.90 -14.61
N GLN A 65 8.40 -2.02 -13.98
CA GLN A 65 8.42 -1.84 -12.53
C GLN A 65 7.70 -2.98 -11.79
N LEU A 66 6.62 -3.54 -12.34
CA LEU A 66 5.95 -4.71 -11.77
C LEU A 66 6.84 -5.96 -11.81
N GLU A 67 7.54 -6.18 -12.92
CA GLU A 67 8.55 -7.24 -13.05
C GLU A 67 9.69 -7.03 -12.06
N ASP A 68 10.16 -5.80 -11.89
CA ASP A 68 11.18 -5.45 -10.90
C ASP A 68 10.73 -5.80 -9.46
N TYR A 69 9.49 -5.47 -9.06
CA TYR A 69 8.96 -5.89 -7.76
C TYR A 69 8.86 -7.41 -7.62
N ALA A 70 8.44 -8.12 -8.68
CA ALA A 70 8.37 -9.59 -8.66
C ALA A 70 9.76 -10.20 -8.39
N ASP A 71 10.81 -9.67 -9.04
CA ASP A 71 12.20 -10.08 -8.81
C ASP A 71 12.67 -9.74 -7.38
N GLN A 72 12.31 -8.57 -6.85
CA GLN A 72 12.62 -8.21 -5.46
C GLN A 72 12.00 -9.21 -4.47
N PHE A 73 10.75 -9.63 -4.69
CA PHE A 73 10.10 -10.63 -3.83
C PHE A 73 10.70 -12.02 -3.98
N ALA A 74 11.07 -12.43 -5.19
CA ALA A 74 11.70 -13.73 -5.44
C ALA A 74 13.10 -13.83 -4.81
N THR A 75 13.85 -12.72 -4.80
CA THR A 75 15.23 -12.68 -4.29
C THR A 75 15.34 -12.25 -2.83
N GLY A 76 14.31 -11.58 -2.29
CA GLY A 76 14.34 -10.92 -0.99
C GLY A 76 15.15 -9.61 -0.96
N ASN A 77 15.68 -9.15 -2.11
CA ASN A 77 16.40 -7.89 -2.21
C ASN A 77 15.44 -6.72 -2.40
N ILE A 78 14.80 -6.30 -1.30
CA ILE A 78 13.80 -5.23 -1.32
C ILE A 78 14.48 -3.86 -1.47
N ARG A 79 14.12 -3.14 -2.54
CA ARG A 79 14.60 -1.80 -2.91
C ARG A 79 13.58 -0.69 -2.66
N ASP A 80 12.35 -1.05 -2.34
CA ASP A 80 11.33 -0.10 -1.89
C ASP A 80 11.54 0.24 -0.40
N PRO A 81 11.75 1.51 -0.04
CA PRO A 81 11.99 1.92 1.34
C PRO A 81 10.84 1.55 2.30
N LEU A 82 9.59 1.65 1.86
CA LEU A 82 8.43 1.36 2.71
C LEU A 82 8.28 -0.14 2.95
N LEU A 83 8.52 -0.97 1.92
CA LEU A 83 8.57 -2.42 2.09
C LEU A 83 9.77 -2.87 2.94
N ARG A 84 10.95 -2.22 2.81
CA ARG A 84 12.11 -2.50 3.68
C ARG A 84 11.78 -2.27 5.16
N LEU A 85 11.01 -1.23 5.46
CA LEU A 85 10.55 -0.94 6.81
C LEU A 85 9.52 -1.98 7.30
N LEU A 86 8.59 -2.39 6.43
CA LEU A 86 7.60 -3.42 6.77
C LEU A 86 8.25 -4.76 7.14
N VAL A 87 9.33 -5.15 6.46
CA VAL A 87 10.03 -6.42 6.73
C VAL A 87 11.17 -6.30 7.74
N HIS A 88 11.32 -5.12 8.37
CA HIS A 88 12.38 -4.90 9.36
C HIS A 88 12.19 -5.80 10.58
N LYS A 89 13.24 -6.53 10.98
CA LYS A 89 13.15 -7.56 12.03
C LYS A 89 12.78 -7.02 13.41
N ASN A 90 13.21 -5.80 13.71
CA ASN A 90 12.97 -5.14 14.99
C ASN A 90 12.63 -3.67 14.76
N SER A 91 11.37 -3.30 14.95
CA SER A 91 10.92 -1.91 14.78
C SER A 91 11.45 -0.96 15.86
N CYS A 92 12.01 -1.48 16.96
CA CYS A 92 12.69 -0.67 17.97
C CYS A 92 14.07 -0.18 17.50
N GLU A 93 14.65 -0.77 16.45
CA GLU A 93 15.96 -0.41 15.89
C GLU A 93 15.86 0.57 14.71
N LEU A 94 14.66 1.06 14.40
CA LEU A 94 14.49 2.07 13.35
C LEU A 94 15.19 3.37 13.76
N SER A 95 16.02 3.89 12.85
CA SER A 95 16.63 5.22 12.98
C SER A 95 15.57 6.33 12.99
N VAL A 96 15.96 7.52 13.44
CA VAL A 96 15.08 8.71 13.47
C VAL A 96 14.51 8.99 12.07
N ASP A 97 15.36 9.03 11.05
CA ASP A 97 14.96 9.26 9.65
C ASP A 97 13.96 8.22 9.14
N GLN A 98 14.13 6.95 9.51
CA GLN A 98 13.21 5.87 9.13
C GLN A 98 11.84 6.01 9.81
N ARG A 99 11.82 6.47 11.07
CA ARG A 99 10.60 6.72 11.83
C ARG A 99 9.84 7.90 11.25
N GLU A 100 10.55 8.99 10.96
CA GLU A 100 9.97 10.17 10.28
C GLU A 100 9.40 9.79 8.91
N PHE A 101 10.17 9.07 8.10
CA PHE A 101 9.69 8.56 6.80
C PHE A 101 8.44 7.69 6.95
N THR A 102 8.38 6.81 7.96
CA THR A 102 7.21 5.96 8.22
C THR A 102 5.96 6.79 8.53
N LEU A 103 6.07 7.74 9.46
CA LEU A 103 4.97 8.63 9.84
C LEU A 103 4.49 9.45 8.63
N ASP A 104 5.45 9.96 7.85
CA ASP A 104 5.17 10.74 6.66
C ASP A 104 4.46 9.92 5.59
N ALA A 105 5.01 8.78 5.21
CA ALA A 105 4.45 7.91 4.17
C ALA A 105 3.06 7.39 4.55
N CYS A 106 2.86 7.03 5.82
CA CYS A 106 1.61 6.41 6.27
C CYS A 106 0.49 7.42 6.57
N PHE A 107 0.79 8.71 6.72
CA PHE A 107 -0.21 9.72 7.11
C PHE A 107 -0.33 10.98 6.23
N LYS A 108 0.70 11.41 5.50
CA LYS A 108 0.66 12.71 4.78
C LYS A 108 -0.23 12.74 3.53
N SER A 109 -0.58 11.60 2.95
CA SER A 109 -1.22 11.53 1.62
C SER A 109 -2.76 11.68 1.62
N ASP A 110 -3.35 12.44 2.54
CA ASP A 110 -4.81 12.61 2.72
C ASP A 110 -5.58 11.27 2.71
N HIS A 111 -4.97 10.25 3.32
CA HIS A 111 -5.54 8.92 3.49
C HIS A 111 -6.60 8.86 4.59
N THR A 112 -7.13 10.00 5.04
CA THR A 112 -8.13 10.08 6.11
C THR A 112 -9.33 9.18 5.82
N LYS A 113 -9.75 9.07 4.55
CA LYS A 113 -10.81 8.16 4.10
C LYS A 113 -10.44 6.68 4.14
N MET A 114 -9.15 6.34 4.02
CA MET A 114 -8.65 4.97 4.16
C MET A 114 -8.46 4.58 5.62
N ILE A 115 -8.17 5.54 6.49
CA ILE A 115 -7.97 5.34 7.93
C ILE A 115 -9.33 5.18 8.65
N ALA A 116 -10.27 6.08 8.38
CA ALA A 116 -11.54 6.20 9.11
C ALA A 116 -12.37 4.90 9.24
N PRO A 117 -12.39 3.98 8.25
CA PRO A 117 -13.13 2.72 8.38
C PRO A 117 -12.55 1.75 9.42
N TYR A 118 -11.30 1.91 9.85
CA TYR A 118 -10.60 0.94 10.70
C TYR A 118 -10.28 1.54 12.07
N PRO A 119 -10.98 1.13 13.15
CA PRO A 119 -10.80 1.71 14.48
C PRO A 119 -9.35 1.65 15.00
N ALA A 120 -8.65 0.54 14.76
CA ALA A 120 -7.26 0.40 15.19
C ALA A 120 -6.31 1.33 14.42
N TYR A 121 -6.52 1.52 13.11
CA TYR A 121 -5.72 2.47 12.34
C TYR A 121 -6.05 3.93 12.71
N SER A 122 -7.33 4.24 12.95
CA SER A 122 -7.77 5.55 13.44
C SER A 122 -7.12 5.90 14.77
N LEU A 123 -7.02 4.93 15.69
CA LEU A 123 -6.34 5.14 16.97
C LEU A 123 -4.86 5.54 16.78
N LEU A 124 -4.14 4.87 15.87
CA LEU A 124 -2.74 5.23 15.56
C LEU A 124 -2.63 6.66 15.04
N TRP A 125 -3.55 7.06 14.15
CA TRP A 125 -3.63 8.42 13.62
C TRP A 125 -3.94 9.46 14.70
N GLU A 126 -4.90 9.19 15.58
CA GLU A 126 -5.28 10.08 16.68
C GLU A 126 -4.12 10.29 17.67
N MET A 127 -3.39 9.22 18.00
CA MET A 127 -2.18 9.30 18.83
C MET A 127 -1.12 10.19 18.18
N PHE A 128 -0.86 10.01 16.89
CA PHE A 128 0.08 10.85 16.14
C PHE A 128 -0.36 12.32 16.14
N GLN A 129 -1.62 12.60 15.84
CA GLN A 129 -2.17 13.96 15.84
C GLN A 129 -2.10 14.64 17.21
N HIS A 130 -2.24 13.88 18.30
CA HIS A 130 -2.09 14.42 19.65
C HIS A 130 -0.64 14.78 19.96
N LEU A 131 0.31 13.91 19.62
CA LEU A 131 1.73 14.11 19.90
C LEU A 131 2.36 15.18 18.99
N GLN A 132 1.98 15.22 17.71
CA GLN A 132 2.50 16.19 16.74
C GLN A 132 2.27 17.65 17.18
N LYS A 133 1.18 17.92 17.90
CA LYS A 133 0.89 19.26 18.46
C LYS A 133 1.93 19.72 19.50
N ASN A 134 2.63 18.79 20.12
CA ASN A 134 3.66 19.04 21.13
C ASN A 134 5.08 19.11 20.52
N GLY A 135 5.22 19.00 19.20
CA GLY A 135 6.49 19.07 18.47
C GLY A 135 7.20 17.73 18.28
N GLU A 136 8.29 17.74 17.51
CA GLU A 136 9.08 16.55 17.16
C GLU A 136 9.54 15.72 18.36
N PRO A 137 10.01 16.29 19.50
CA PRO A 137 10.45 15.49 20.65
C PRO A 137 9.34 14.61 21.27
N ALA A 138 8.07 14.95 21.03
CA ALA A 138 6.96 14.13 21.51
C ALA A 138 6.78 12.84 20.69
N LEU A 139 7.24 12.83 19.43
CA LEU A 139 7.18 11.66 18.55
C LEU A 139 8.19 10.57 18.94
N ASP A 140 9.22 10.92 19.70
CA ASP A 140 10.19 9.97 20.26
C ASP A 140 9.55 8.98 21.24
N TYR A 141 8.41 9.33 21.84
CA TYR A 141 7.64 8.45 22.73
C TYR A 141 6.86 7.35 22.00
N LEU A 142 6.78 7.41 20.66
CA LEU A 142 6.17 6.34 19.87
C LEU A 142 7.04 5.09 19.93
N SER A 143 6.52 3.98 20.42
CA SER A 143 7.31 2.75 20.56
C SER A 143 7.64 2.11 19.20
N GLY A 144 8.57 1.15 19.19
CA GLY A 144 8.75 0.29 18.02
C GLY A 144 7.46 -0.46 17.65
N GLN A 145 6.66 -0.88 18.64
CA GLN A 145 5.37 -1.52 18.37
C GLN A 145 4.42 -0.60 17.61
N TYR A 146 4.37 0.68 17.97
CA TYR A 146 3.58 1.68 17.24
C TYR A 146 3.99 1.73 15.76
N MET A 147 5.30 1.74 15.47
CA MET A 147 5.80 1.76 14.09
C MET A 147 5.44 0.48 13.32
N ALA A 148 5.55 -0.68 13.96
CA ALA A 148 5.17 -1.96 13.35
C ALA A 148 3.67 -2.04 13.04
N ASP A 149 2.83 -1.58 13.97
CA ASP A 149 1.37 -1.54 13.78
C ASP A 149 0.99 -0.54 12.69
N LEU A 150 1.64 0.63 12.65
CA LEU A 150 1.41 1.64 11.61
C LEU A 150 1.76 1.13 10.21
N LEU A 151 2.95 0.56 10.05
CA LEU A 151 3.38 -0.04 8.78
C LEU A 151 2.41 -1.15 8.36
N THR A 152 2.03 -2.03 9.29
CA THR A 152 1.09 -3.12 9.00
C THR A 152 -0.27 -2.59 8.57
N TRP A 153 -0.86 -1.67 9.33
CA TRP A 153 -2.18 -1.11 9.03
C TRP A 153 -2.22 -0.33 7.74
N TYR A 154 -1.18 0.42 7.41
CA TYR A 154 -1.07 1.10 6.13
C TYR A 154 -1.23 0.11 4.97
N HIS A 155 -0.48 -1.00 5.00
CA HIS A 155 -0.54 -2.01 3.95
C HIS A 155 -1.89 -2.75 3.92
N LEU A 156 -2.46 -3.10 5.09
CA LEU A 156 -3.78 -3.74 5.16
C LEU A 156 -4.89 -2.84 4.59
N ALA A 157 -4.84 -1.53 4.88
CA ALA A 157 -5.80 -0.56 4.37
C ALA A 157 -5.71 -0.41 2.85
N TRP A 158 -4.52 -0.58 2.28
CA TRP A 158 -4.28 -0.56 0.83
C TRP A 158 -4.76 -1.81 0.10
N CYS A 159 -4.77 -2.99 0.74
CA CYS A 159 -5.24 -4.22 0.09
C CYS A 159 -6.65 -4.05 -0.51
N GLY A 160 -6.79 -4.37 -1.79
CA GLY A 160 -8.05 -4.35 -2.54
C GLY A 160 -9.06 -5.38 -2.04
N GLU A 161 -10.28 -5.29 -2.56
CA GLU A 161 -11.38 -6.17 -2.14
C GLU A 161 -11.12 -7.62 -2.51
N SER A 162 -10.55 -7.87 -3.70
CA SER A 162 -10.17 -9.21 -4.16
C SER A 162 -9.17 -9.86 -3.20
N VAL A 163 -8.11 -9.14 -2.83
CA VAL A 163 -7.08 -9.63 -1.91
C VAL A 163 -7.67 -9.99 -0.54
N ARG A 164 -8.59 -9.17 -0.02
CA ARG A 164 -9.26 -9.42 1.27
C ARG A 164 -10.17 -10.64 1.24
N ARG A 165 -10.78 -10.95 0.09
CA ARG A 165 -11.68 -12.09 -0.09
C ARG A 165 -10.95 -13.39 -0.31
N GLU A 166 -9.90 -13.37 -1.13
CA GLU A 166 -9.19 -14.57 -1.57
C GLU A 166 -8.08 -14.99 -0.59
N HIS A 167 -7.59 -14.09 0.26
CA HIS A 167 -6.50 -14.38 1.19
C HIS A 167 -6.86 -14.09 2.65
N GLU A 168 -7.11 -15.15 3.43
CA GLU A 168 -7.51 -15.08 4.85
C GLU A 168 -6.53 -14.30 5.75
N LEU A 169 -5.25 -14.22 5.37
CA LEU A 169 -4.23 -13.52 6.14
C LEU A 169 -4.63 -12.05 6.41
N VAL A 170 -5.14 -11.35 5.40
CA VAL A 170 -5.50 -9.93 5.48
C VAL A 170 -6.65 -9.70 6.49
N PRO A 171 -7.85 -10.31 6.34
CA PRO A 171 -8.93 -10.13 7.30
C PRO A 171 -8.58 -10.64 8.70
N ARG A 172 -7.76 -11.69 8.82
CA ARG A 172 -7.28 -12.18 10.12
C ARG A 172 -6.43 -11.13 10.84
N LEU A 173 -5.49 -10.50 10.14
CA LEU A 173 -4.66 -9.43 10.72
C LEU A 173 -5.48 -8.17 11.02
N MET A 174 -6.42 -7.81 10.14
CA MET A 174 -7.33 -6.68 10.40
C MET A 174 -8.19 -6.91 11.65
N THR A 175 -8.62 -8.16 11.88
CA THR A 175 -9.39 -8.57 13.08
C THR A 175 -8.51 -8.60 14.33
N LYS A 176 -7.23 -8.99 14.21
CA LYS A 176 -6.27 -8.95 15.31
C LYS A 176 -6.15 -7.55 15.92
N GLY A 177 -6.24 -6.51 15.09
CA GLY A 177 -6.31 -5.12 15.56
C GLY A 177 -4.95 -4.51 15.89
N MET A 178 -4.14 -5.17 16.72
CA MET A 178 -2.84 -4.68 17.20
C MET A 178 -1.82 -5.81 17.37
N GLY A 179 -0.55 -5.45 17.50
CA GLY A 179 0.60 -6.34 17.74
C GLY A 179 0.48 -7.24 18.96
#